data_AF-A0A1R3KAL7-F1
#
_entry.id   AF-A0A1R3KAL7-F1
#
_cell.length_a   1.000
_cell.length_b   1.000
_cell.length_c   1.000
_cell.angle_alpha   90.00
_cell.angle_beta   90.00
_cell.angle_gamma   90.00
#
_symmetry.space_group_name_H-M   'P 1'
#
loop_
_entity.id
_entity.type
_entity.pdbx_description
1 polymer ?
#
loop_
_entity_poly.entity_id
_entity_poly.type
_entity_poly.pdbx_seq_one_letter_code
_entity_poly.pdbx_strand_id
1 'polypeptide(L)'
;MARAKVFDIDLQKQLRPYMESMVPLPGIYDPDFIAANQGERANNVIKGTKKEQVQQVIKDIRDFKEKNKVDKIVVLWTANTERYSNVTVGLNDTMDNLLNSLEKNESEISPSTLNSLIGGDDFKSGQTKMKSVLVDFLVGAGIKPTSIVSYNHLGNNDGMNLSAPQTFRSKEISKSNVVDDMVSSNGILYEPGEHPDHVVVIKYVPYVGDSKRAMDEYTSEIFMGGKNTIVMHNTCEDSLLAAPIILDLVLLAELSTRIQFKAEGEGKFHSFHPVATILSYLTKAPLVPPGTPVVNALAKQRAMLENILRACIGLAPENNMILEYK
;
A
#
# COMPACT_ATOMS: atom_id res chain seq x y z
N MET A 1 -7.24 -21.36 -4.90
CA MET A 1 -7.62 -20.75 -6.20
C MET A 1 -9.13 -20.68 -6.41
N ALA A 2 -9.85 -21.81 -6.38
CA ALA A 2 -11.29 -21.87 -6.66
C ALA A 2 -12.16 -20.83 -5.92
N ARG A 3 -11.92 -20.63 -4.61
CA ARG A 3 -12.63 -19.62 -3.81
C ARG A 3 -12.44 -18.19 -4.31
N ALA A 4 -11.26 -17.86 -4.85
CA ALA A 4 -10.93 -16.51 -5.30
C ALA A 4 -11.54 -16.18 -6.67
N LYS A 5 -11.80 -17.19 -7.51
CA LYS A 5 -12.38 -17.05 -8.86
C LYS A 5 -11.62 -16.05 -9.76
N VAL A 6 -10.29 -16.02 -9.64
CA VAL A 6 -9.40 -15.13 -10.42
C VAL A 6 -8.92 -15.80 -11.71
N PHE A 7 -8.30 -16.97 -11.59
CA PHE A 7 -7.84 -17.74 -12.75
C PHE A 7 -8.99 -18.47 -13.45
N ASP A 8 -8.86 -18.67 -14.75
CA ASP A 8 -9.76 -19.53 -15.49
C ASP A 8 -9.68 -20.98 -15.00
N ILE A 9 -10.72 -21.76 -15.29
CA ILE A 9 -10.86 -23.13 -14.75
C ILE A 9 -9.77 -24.06 -15.25
N ASP A 10 -9.30 -23.92 -16.49
CA ASP A 10 -8.32 -24.82 -17.06
C ASP A 10 -6.93 -24.53 -16.52
N LEU A 11 -6.57 -23.26 -16.31
CA LEU A 11 -5.37 -22.89 -15.57
C LEU A 11 -5.42 -23.39 -14.13
N GLN A 12 -6.57 -23.31 -13.44
CA GLN A 12 -6.72 -23.88 -12.11
C GLN A 12 -6.48 -25.41 -12.08
N LYS A 13 -6.96 -26.15 -13.09
CA LYS A 13 -6.69 -27.59 -13.21
C LYS A 13 -5.20 -27.87 -13.40
N GLN A 14 -4.54 -27.10 -14.28
CA GLN A 14 -3.11 -27.24 -14.55
C GLN A 14 -2.25 -26.90 -13.33
N LEU A 15 -2.64 -25.89 -12.55
CA LEU A 15 -1.91 -25.47 -11.34
C LEU A 15 -2.21 -26.32 -10.11
N ARG A 16 -3.29 -27.13 -10.12
CA ARG A 16 -3.72 -27.92 -8.96
C ARG A 16 -2.61 -28.81 -8.38
N PRO A 17 -1.85 -29.62 -9.16
CA PRO A 17 -0.80 -30.47 -8.61
C PRO A 17 0.31 -29.71 -7.88
N TYR A 18 0.51 -28.44 -8.23
CA TYR A 18 1.54 -27.59 -7.61
C TYR A 18 1.04 -26.87 -6.35
N MET A 19 -0.25 -26.58 -6.26
CA MET A 19 -0.80 -25.70 -5.22
C MET A 19 -1.65 -26.40 -4.17
N GLU A 20 -2.18 -27.60 -4.43
CA GLU A 20 -3.11 -28.26 -3.51
C GLU A 20 -2.45 -28.68 -2.18
N SER A 21 -1.14 -28.94 -2.20
CA SER A 21 -0.35 -29.25 -1.00
C SER A 21 0.13 -28.00 -0.24
N MET A 22 -0.02 -26.80 -0.81
CA MET A 22 0.36 -25.54 -0.18
C MET A 22 -0.71 -25.10 0.83
N VAL A 23 -0.58 -25.58 2.07
CA VAL A 23 -1.46 -25.21 3.18
C VAL A 23 -0.82 -24.05 3.99
N PRO A 24 -1.51 -22.92 4.18
CA PRO A 24 -1.00 -21.81 4.99
C PRO A 24 -0.75 -22.23 6.44
N LEU A 25 0.31 -21.68 7.04
CA LEU A 25 0.53 -21.79 8.49
C LEU A 25 -0.61 -21.11 9.27
N PRO A 26 -0.84 -21.48 10.54
CA PRO A 26 -1.77 -20.77 11.41
C PRO A 26 -1.41 -19.28 11.49
N GLY A 27 -2.41 -18.40 11.47
CA GLY A 27 -2.23 -16.95 11.57
C GLY A 27 -2.66 -16.39 12.93
N ILE A 28 -2.27 -15.15 13.23
CA ILE A 28 -2.82 -14.42 14.39
C ILE A 28 -4.19 -13.88 13.99
N TYR A 29 -5.21 -14.13 14.80
CA TYR A 29 -6.57 -13.65 14.59
C TYR A 29 -7.03 -12.86 15.81
N ASP A 30 -7.38 -11.60 15.59
CA ASP A 30 -8.02 -10.74 16.57
C ASP A 30 -9.34 -10.22 15.96
N PRO A 31 -10.51 -10.64 16.49
CA PRO A 31 -11.81 -10.26 15.93
C PRO A 31 -12.08 -8.76 16.02
N ASP A 32 -11.41 -8.03 16.92
CA ASP A 32 -11.65 -6.60 17.14
C ASP A 32 -10.95 -5.72 16.10
N PHE A 33 -10.03 -6.29 15.31
CA PHE A 33 -9.28 -5.55 14.30
C PHE A 33 -9.84 -5.67 12.88
N ILE A 34 -10.67 -6.66 12.59
CA ILE A 34 -11.25 -6.89 11.26
C ILE A 34 -12.77 -6.98 11.31
N ALA A 35 -13.42 -7.12 10.16
CA ALA A 35 -14.88 -7.21 10.14
C ALA A 35 -15.38 -8.49 10.84
N ALA A 36 -16.43 -8.37 11.65
CA ALA A 36 -17.03 -9.51 12.37
C ALA A 36 -17.49 -10.66 11.45
N ASN A 37 -17.77 -10.36 10.18
CA ASN A 37 -18.12 -11.34 9.14
C ASN A 37 -16.96 -12.26 8.73
N GLN A 38 -15.76 -12.10 9.30
CA GLN A 38 -14.61 -12.97 9.08
C GLN A 38 -14.53 -14.13 10.07
N GLY A 39 -15.38 -14.17 11.12
CA GLY A 39 -15.28 -15.16 12.20
C GLY A 39 -15.35 -16.62 11.75
N GLU A 40 -16.30 -16.97 10.89
CA GLU A 40 -16.44 -18.35 10.38
C GLU A 40 -15.24 -18.81 9.53
N ARG A 41 -14.44 -17.88 9.02
CA ARG A 41 -13.24 -18.16 8.22
C ARG A 41 -12.02 -18.47 9.09
N ALA A 42 -12.00 -18.04 10.35
CA ALA A 42 -10.86 -18.14 11.25
C ALA A 42 -10.75 -19.52 11.92
N ASN A 43 -10.38 -20.54 11.14
CA ASN A 43 -10.22 -21.92 11.63
C ASN A 43 -8.75 -22.39 11.78
N ASN A 44 -7.78 -21.54 11.43
CA ASN A 44 -6.35 -21.86 11.46
C ASN A 44 -5.57 -20.74 12.18
N VAL A 45 -5.59 -20.79 13.52
CA VAL A 45 -5.21 -19.66 14.39
C VAL A 45 -4.11 -20.04 15.37
N ILE A 46 -3.12 -19.15 15.55
CA ILE A 46 -2.13 -19.21 16.62
C ILE A 46 -2.80 -18.76 17.93
N LYS A 47 -2.83 -19.65 18.93
CA LYS A 47 -3.41 -19.39 20.24
C LYS A 47 -2.35 -18.85 21.23
N GLY A 48 -2.80 -18.35 22.36
CA GLY A 48 -1.95 -17.83 23.43
C GLY A 48 -1.99 -16.31 23.53
N THR A 49 -1.12 -15.78 24.37
CA THR A 49 -0.85 -14.34 24.52
C THR A 49 -0.18 -13.77 23.27
N LYS A 50 -0.25 -12.44 23.09
CA LYS A 50 0.40 -11.73 21.98
C LYS A 50 1.91 -12.00 21.92
N LYS A 51 2.56 -12.12 23.08
CA LYS A 51 3.97 -12.51 23.17
C LYS A 51 4.22 -13.90 22.61
N GLU A 52 3.44 -14.90 23.03
CA GLU A 52 3.54 -16.27 22.51
C GLU A 52 3.28 -16.32 21.00
N GLN A 53 2.30 -15.55 20.53
CA GLN A 53 1.98 -15.41 19.12
C GLN A 53 3.16 -14.83 18.31
N VAL A 54 3.80 -13.76 18.78
CA VAL A 54 5.00 -13.19 18.14
C VAL A 54 6.15 -14.19 18.14
N GLN A 55 6.37 -14.89 19.24
CA GLN A 55 7.41 -15.91 19.33
C GLN A 55 7.16 -17.05 18.32
N GLN A 56 5.91 -17.46 18.13
CA GLN A 56 5.54 -18.42 17.10
C GLN A 56 5.84 -17.89 15.69
N VAL A 57 5.48 -16.64 15.37
CA VAL A 57 5.79 -16.03 14.07
C VAL A 57 7.31 -15.94 13.82
N ILE A 58 8.09 -15.54 14.83
CA ILE A 58 9.55 -15.51 14.75
C ILE A 58 10.11 -16.91 14.49
N LYS A 59 9.57 -17.93 15.17
CA LYS A 59 9.94 -19.33 14.95
C LYS A 59 9.61 -19.77 13.53
N ASP A 60 8.40 -19.49 13.05
CA ASP A 60 7.96 -19.86 11.70
C ASP A 60 8.86 -19.24 10.61
N ILE A 61 9.28 -17.99 10.78
CA ILE A 61 10.23 -17.32 9.88
C ILE A 61 11.60 -18.02 9.89
N ARG A 62 12.12 -18.38 11.08
CA ARG A 62 13.41 -19.07 11.23
C ARG A 62 13.37 -20.48 10.62
N ASP A 63 12.32 -21.24 10.93
CA ASP A 63 12.11 -22.58 10.41
C ASP A 63 11.96 -22.56 8.88
N PHE A 64 11.23 -21.57 8.33
CA PHE A 64 11.12 -21.36 6.89
C PHE A 64 12.48 -21.08 6.27
N LYS A 65 13.30 -20.23 6.90
CA LYS A 65 14.65 -19.89 6.44
C LYS A 65 15.52 -21.15 6.33
N GLU A 66 15.57 -21.92 7.41
CA GLU A 66 16.40 -23.11 7.53
C GLU A 66 15.95 -24.21 6.57
N LYS A 67 14.64 -24.51 6.55
CA LYS A 67 14.06 -25.56 5.69
C LYS A 67 14.31 -25.29 4.21
N ASN A 68 14.14 -24.05 3.76
CA ASN A 68 14.28 -23.68 2.35
C ASN A 68 15.71 -23.27 1.97
N LYS A 69 16.63 -23.17 2.94
CA LYS A 69 18.03 -22.81 2.73
C LYS A 69 18.18 -21.47 2.00
N VAL A 70 17.40 -20.48 2.42
CA VAL A 70 17.41 -19.12 1.85
C VAL A 70 18.16 -18.15 2.75
N ASP A 71 18.92 -17.23 2.16
CA ASP A 71 19.70 -16.24 2.93
C ASP A 71 18.85 -15.05 3.39
N LYS A 72 17.85 -14.67 2.59
CA LYS A 72 16.98 -13.52 2.79
C LYS A 72 15.51 -13.93 2.81
N ILE A 73 14.74 -13.21 3.63
CA ILE A 73 13.29 -13.35 3.72
C ILE A 73 12.69 -11.95 3.66
N VAL A 74 11.65 -11.81 2.85
CA VAL A 74 10.78 -10.64 2.85
C VAL A 74 9.40 -11.10 3.35
N VAL A 75 8.90 -10.46 4.40
CA VAL A 75 7.53 -10.66 4.89
C VAL A 75 6.68 -9.51 4.39
N LEU A 76 5.52 -9.83 3.83
CA LEU A 76 4.61 -8.86 3.23
C LEU A 76 3.18 -9.15 3.68
N TRP A 77 2.51 -8.13 4.22
CA TRP A 77 1.13 -8.23 4.68
C TRP A 77 0.14 -8.08 3.52
N THR A 78 -0.59 -9.14 3.21
CA THR A 78 -1.68 -9.16 2.21
C THR A 78 -2.96 -9.79 2.76
N ALA A 79 -3.16 -9.71 4.08
CA ALA A 79 -4.37 -10.17 4.75
C ALA A 79 -5.49 -9.11 4.69
N ASN A 80 -6.58 -9.35 5.42
CA ASN A 80 -7.69 -8.41 5.55
C ASN A 80 -7.20 -7.03 6.04
N THR A 81 -7.83 -5.96 5.54
CA THR A 81 -7.62 -4.62 6.08
C THR A 81 -8.13 -4.55 7.52
N GLU A 82 -7.25 -4.13 8.42
CA GLU A 82 -7.56 -3.88 9.82
C GLU A 82 -8.10 -2.45 10.02
N ARG A 83 -8.85 -2.23 11.11
CA ARG A 83 -9.08 -0.87 11.62
C ARG A 83 -7.73 -0.25 12.04
N TYR A 84 -7.68 1.08 12.10
CA TYR A 84 -6.54 1.77 12.71
C TYR A 84 -6.42 1.40 14.20
N SER A 85 -5.18 1.17 14.64
CA SER A 85 -4.81 1.23 16.06
C SER A 85 -4.72 2.69 16.51
N ASN A 86 -5.14 2.97 17.74
CA ASN A 86 -4.90 4.25 18.39
C ASN A 86 -3.41 4.40 18.72
N VAL A 87 -2.82 5.54 18.38
CA VAL A 87 -1.46 5.91 18.81
C VAL A 87 -1.56 6.67 20.12
N THR A 88 -1.04 6.08 21.20
CA THR A 88 -1.20 6.58 22.56
C THR A 88 0.14 6.63 23.28
N VAL A 89 0.40 7.75 23.97
CA VAL A 89 1.59 7.95 24.79
C VAL A 89 1.64 6.89 25.90
N GLY A 90 2.78 6.20 26.05
CA GLY A 90 2.93 5.12 27.02
C GLY A 90 2.45 3.75 26.55
N LEU A 91 1.91 3.63 25.33
CA LEU A 91 1.39 2.37 24.77
C LEU A 91 2.20 1.93 23.54
N ASN A 92 2.24 2.74 22.50
CA ASN A 92 2.86 2.40 21.21
C ASN A 92 3.57 3.59 20.54
N ASP A 93 3.90 4.61 21.33
CA ASP A 93 4.62 5.81 20.94
C ASP A 93 6.15 5.62 20.88
N THR A 94 6.68 4.65 21.63
CA THR A 94 8.12 4.32 21.65
C THR A 94 8.32 2.81 21.52
N MET A 95 9.54 2.41 21.13
CA MET A 95 9.91 0.99 21.06
C MET A 95 9.74 0.29 22.42
N ASP A 96 10.20 0.92 23.50
CA ASP A 96 10.12 0.33 24.84
C ASP A 96 8.66 0.18 25.30
N ASN A 97 7.82 1.19 25.06
CA ASN A 97 6.40 1.11 25.38
C ASN A 97 5.70 0.03 24.56
N LEU A 98 5.98 -0.05 23.25
CA LEU A 98 5.41 -1.08 22.38
C LEU A 98 5.76 -2.50 22.84
N LEU A 99 7.03 -2.74 23.19
CA LEU A 99 7.48 -4.03 23.71
C LEU A 99 6.85 -4.32 25.08
N ASN A 100 6.73 -3.34 25.96
CA ASN A 100 6.04 -3.50 27.24
C ASN A 100 4.55 -3.79 27.08
N SER A 101 3.88 -3.19 26.10
CA SER A 101 2.48 -3.45 25.76
C SER A 101 2.27 -4.85 25.18
N LEU A 102 3.25 -5.36 24.42
CA LEU A 102 3.28 -6.75 23.97
C LEU A 102 3.32 -7.72 25.17
N GLU A 103 4.22 -7.45 26.13
CA GLU A 103 4.38 -8.25 27.36
C GLU A 103 3.11 -8.25 28.23
N LYS A 104 2.42 -7.09 28.30
CA LYS A 104 1.18 -6.92 29.04
C LYS A 104 -0.07 -7.41 28.31
N ASN A 105 0.08 -7.90 27.08
CA ASN A 105 -1.03 -8.38 26.25
C ASN A 105 -2.10 -7.30 26.01
N GLU A 106 -1.67 -6.05 25.80
CA GLU A 106 -2.55 -4.90 25.62
C GLU A 106 -3.45 -5.06 24.37
N SER A 107 -4.71 -4.64 24.47
CA SER A 107 -5.72 -4.86 23.42
C SER A 107 -5.41 -4.11 22.13
N GLU A 108 -4.81 -2.92 22.20
CA GLU A 108 -4.58 -2.04 21.04
C GLU A 108 -3.36 -2.39 20.17
N ILE A 109 -2.78 -3.57 20.38
CA ILE A 109 -1.71 -4.13 19.54
C ILE A 109 -2.31 -5.04 18.47
N SER A 110 -2.37 -4.59 17.22
CA SER A 110 -3.03 -5.34 16.14
C SER A 110 -2.23 -6.58 15.71
N PRO A 111 -2.87 -7.58 15.07
CA PRO A 111 -2.15 -8.68 14.43
C PRO A 111 -1.08 -8.21 13.44
N SER A 112 -1.34 -7.18 12.63
CA SER A 112 -0.30 -6.61 11.75
C SER A 112 0.90 -6.04 12.52
N THR A 113 0.70 -5.43 13.70
CA THR A 113 1.79 -4.92 14.56
C THR A 113 2.73 -6.05 15.01
N LEU A 114 2.18 -7.23 15.27
CA LEU A 114 2.94 -8.43 15.64
C LEU A 114 3.72 -9.05 14.48
N ASN A 115 3.38 -8.69 13.24
CA ASN A 115 3.98 -9.23 12.01
C ASN A 115 4.90 -8.24 11.27
N SER A 116 4.85 -6.94 11.58
CA SER A 116 5.30 -5.92 10.63
C SER A 116 6.80 -5.60 10.61
N LEU A 117 7.27 -5.44 9.36
CA LEU A 117 8.50 -4.81 8.87
C LEU A 117 8.18 -3.41 8.27
N ILE A 118 9.23 -2.65 7.97
CA ILE A 118 9.21 -1.18 7.80
C ILE A 118 9.06 -0.78 6.31
N GLY A 119 7.84 -0.88 5.75
CA GLY A 119 7.53 -0.42 4.39
C GLY A 119 6.07 -0.62 4.00
N GLY A 120 5.44 0.40 3.40
CA GLY A 120 3.99 0.45 3.17
C GLY A 120 3.50 1.87 2.80
N ASP A 121 2.20 2.17 2.78
CA ASP A 121 1.04 1.32 3.10
C ASP A 121 0.02 1.25 1.94
N ASP A 122 -0.67 0.11 1.83
CA ASP A 122 -1.74 -0.23 0.87
C ASP A 122 -1.32 -0.23 -0.62
N PHE A 123 -1.54 -1.33 -1.36
CA PHE A 123 -1.05 -1.47 -2.74
C PHE A 123 -1.68 -0.46 -3.72
N LYS A 124 -0.88 0.30 -4.46
CA LYS A 124 -1.35 1.26 -5.47
C LYS A 124 -1.62 0.54 -6.81
N SER A 125 -2.75 -0.16 -6.92
CA SER A 125 -3.13 -0.99 -8.08
C SER A 125 -3.77 -0.20 -9.24
N GLY A 126 -5.09 0.00 -9.21
CA GLY A 126 -5.88 0.54 -10.32
C GLY A 126 -6.30 2.00 -10.13
N GLN A 127 -7.44 2.22 -9.46
CA GLN A 127 -8.07 3.55 -9.34
C GLN A 127 -7.11 4.61 -8.76
N THR A 128 -6.50 4.34 -7.61
CA THR A 128 -5.60 5.31 -6.96
C THR A 128 -4.34 5.56 -7.78
N LYS A 129 -3.85 4.56 -8.53
CA LYS A 129 -2.71 4.72 -9.43
C LYS A 129 -3.04 5.66 -10.58
N MET A 130 -4.22 5.54 -11.17
CA MET A 130 -4.71 6.46 -12.20
C MET A 130 -4.97 7.86 -11.65
N LYS A 131 -5.56 7.96 -10.45
CA LYS A 131 -5.80 9.25 -9.78
C LYS A 131 -4.52 10.03 -9.57
N SER A 132 -3.45 9.39 -9.07
CA SER A 132 -2.18 10.07 -8.82
C SER A 132 -1.44 10.50 -10.09
N VAL A 133 -1.80 9.95 -11.26
CA VAL A 133 -1.35 10.44 -12.57
C VAL A 133 -2.22 11.60 -13.02
N LEU A 134 -3.54 11.46 -12.95
CA LEU A 134 -4.48 12.44 -13.48
C LEU A 134 -4.42 13.77 -12.71
N VAL A 135 -4.35 13.73 -11.38
CA VAL A 135 -4.29 14.96 -10.56
C VAL A 135 -2.97 15.71 -10.78
N ASP A 136 -1.84 14.99 -10.86
CA ASP A 136 -0.52 15.59 -11.19
C ASP A 136 -0.56 16.24 -12.58
N PHE A 137 -1.19 15.59 -13.57
CA PHE A 137 -1.40 16.16 -14.90
C PHE A 137 -2.27 17.42 -14.86
N LEU A 138 -3.44 17.39 -14.21
CA LEU A 138 -4.38 18.51 -14.19
C LEU A 138 -3.74 19.74 -13.52
N VAL A 139 -3.19 19.56 -12.31
CA VAL A 139 -2.54 20.64 -11.57
C VAL A 139 -1.30 21.15 -12.31
N GLY A 140 -0.49 20.24 -12.88
CA GLY A 140 0.68 20.59 -13.68
C GLY A 140 0.34 21.36 -14.96
N ALA A 141 -0.86 21.16 -15.52
CA ALA A 141 -1.38 21.90 -16.66
C ALA A 141 -2.06 23.23 -16.30
N GLY A 142 -2.08 23.62 -15.02
CA GLY A 142 -2.76 24.83 -14.56
C GLY A 142 -4.29 24.71 -14.50
N ILE A 143 -4.82 23.48 -14.48
CA ILE A 143 -6.24 23.18 -14.32
C ILE A 143 -6.48 22.92 -12.82
N LYS A 144 -7.52 23.51 -12.24
CA LYS A 144 -7.81 23.40 -10.81
C LYS A 144 -8.91 22.36 -10.55
N PRO A 145 -8.60 21.11 -10.18
CA PRO A 145 -9.58 20.20 -9.62
C PRO A 145 -10.30 20.83 -8.42
N THR A 146 -11.63 20.88 -8.46
CA THR A 146 -12.46 21.38 -7.38
C THR A 146 -13.35 20.31 -6.77
N SER A 147 -13.62 19.21 -7.50
CA SER A 147 -14.31 18.05 -6.97
C SER A 147 -13.76 16.74 -7.54
N ILE A 148 -13.53 15.75 -6.67
CA ILE A 148 -13.05 14.41 -6.99
C ILE A 148 -13.94 13.40 -6.26
N VAL A 149 -14.82 12.74 -7.00
CA VAL A 149 -15.72 11.72 -6.45
C VAL A 149 -15.30 10.34 -6.95
N SER A 150 -14.89 9.46 -6.05
CA SER A 150 -14.37 8.13 -6.37
C SER A 150 -15.26 7.03 -5.80
N TYR A 151 -16.11 6.44 -6.62
CA TYR A 151 -16.95 5.30 -6.29
C TYR A 151 -16.27 3.98 -6.66
N ASN A 152 -16.49 2.94 -5.85
CA ASN A 152 -15.99 1.60 -6.08
C ASN A 152 -17.00 0.55 -5.63
N HIS A 153 -17.09 -0.57 -6.35
CA HIS A 153 -17.69 -1.79 -5.81
C HIS A 153 -16.96 -3.05 -6.27
N LEU A 154 -16.94 -4.04 -5.38
CA LEU A 154 -16.28 -5.34 -5.56
C LEU A 154 -17.00 -6.41 -4.73
N GLY A 155 -16.89 -7.67 -5.15
CA GLY A 155 -17.61 -8.82 -4.59
C GLY A 155 -16.71 -9.90 -3.98
N ASN A 156 -15.40 -9.67 -3.92
CA ASN A 156 -14.44 -10.56 -3.29
C ASN A 156 -14.41 -10.36 -1.75
N ASN A 157 -13.57 -11.13 -1.06
CA ASN A 157 -13.46 -11.06 0.40
C ASN A 157 -12.92 -9.72 0.90
N ASP A 158 -12.15 -8.98 0.08
CA ASP A 158 -11.71 -7.63 0.42
C ASP A 158 -12.92 -6.70 0.54
N GLY A 159 -13.79 -6.67 -0.49
CA GLY A 159 -15.04 -5.93 -0.44
C GLY A 159 -15.94 -6.33 0.73
N MET A 160 -16.03 -7.63 1.04
CA MET A 160 -16.80 -8.13 2.18
C MET A 160 -16.24 -7.66 3.53
N ASN A 161 -14.91 -7.61 3.68
CA ASN A 161 -14.28 -7.08 4.89
C ASN A 161 -14.46 -5.56 5.00
N LEU A 162 -14.34 -4.84 3.88
CA LEU A 162 -14.51 -3.39 3.80
C LEU A 162 -15.97 -2.93 3.87
N SER A 163 -16.94 -3.85 3.99
CA SER A 163 -18.32 -3.45 4.26
C SER A 163 -18.53 -2.97 5.70
N ALA A 164 -17.58 -3.25 6.60
CA ALA A 164 -17.60 -2.74 7.97
C ALA A 164 -17.04 -1.31 8.01
N PRO A 165 -17.66 -0.37 8.75
CA PRO A 165 -17.23 1.04 8.77
C PRO A 165 -15.78 1.26 9.21
N GLN A 166 -15.31 0.51 10.22
CA GLN A 166 -13.96 0.70 10.78
C GLN A 166 -12.84 0.26 9.82
N THR A 167 -13.03 -0.86 9.11
CA THR A 167 -12.08 -1.34 8.11
C THR A 167 -12.15 -0.50 6.83
N PHE A 168 -13.35 -0.02 6.47
CA PHE A 168 -13.52 0.96 5.39
C PHE A 168 -12.75 2.25 5.66
N ARG A 169 -12.83 2.78 6.89
CA ARG A 169 -12.14 4.03 7.27
C ARG A 169 -10.64 3.98 6.98
N SER A 170 -10.00 2.83 7.19
CA SER A 170 -8.57 2.67 6.86
C SER A 170 -8.28 2.84 5.37
N LYS A 171 -9.17 2.31 4.52
CA LYS A 171 -9.07 2.42 3.06
C LYS A 171 -9.48 3.80 2.55
N GLU A 172 -10.41 4.46 3.24
CA GLU A 172 -10.83 5.82 2.93
C GLU A 172 -9.67 6.80 3.09
N ILE A 173 -8.99 6.78 4.25
CA ILE A 173 -7.85 7.67 4.53
C ILE A 173 -6.75 7.52 3.48
N SER A 174 -6.28 6.30 3.24
CA SER A 174 -5.21 6.03 2.27
C SER A 174 -5.56 6.37 0.82
N LYS A 175 -6.85 6.36 0.45
CA LYS A 175 -7.32 6.77 -0.88
C LYS A 175 -7.58 8.28 -1.01
N SER A 176 -7.83 8.96 0.10
CA SER A 176 -8.08 10.40 0.13
C SER A 176 -6.76 11.19 0.08
N ASN A 177 -5.77 10.80 0.89
CA ASN A 177 -4.51 11.56 1.06
C ASN A 177 -3.64 11.67 -0.21
N VAL A 178 -3.95 10.91 -1.26
CA VAL A 178 -3.14 10.84 -2.49
C VAL A 178 -3.13 12.14 -3.31
N VAL A 179 -4.00 13.10 -3.00
CA VAL A 179 -4.12 14.39 -3.71
C VAL A 179 -3.51 15.57 -2.95
N ASP A 180 -3.23 15.40 -1.65
CA ASP A 180 -2.89 16.50 -0.73
C ASP A 180 -1.58 17.21 -1.11
N ASP A 181 -0.57 16.44 -1.50
CA ASP A 181 0.73 16.98 -1.92
C ASP A 181 0.63 17.73 -3.26
N MET A 182 -0.27 17.33 -4.15
CA MET A 182 -0.49 18.02 -5.43
C MET A 182 -1.22 19.34 -5.23
N VAL A 183 -2.26 19.38 -4.41
CA VAL A 183 -2.95 20.62 -4.03
C VAL A 183 -1.94 21.60 -3.39
N SER A 184 -1.14 21.10 -2.44
CA SER A 184 -0.12 21.90 -1.75
C SER A 184 1.02 22.39 -2.67
N SER A 185 1.24 21.74 -3.82
CA SER A 185 2.33 22.09 -4.74
C SER A 185 2.07 23.34 -5.58
N ASN A 186 0.83 23.83 -5.64
CA ASN A 186 0.46 24.92 -6.53
C ASN A 186 -0.37 26.00 -5.81
N GLY A 187 0.34 26.92 -5.14
CA GLY A 187 -0.24 28.06 -4.44
C GLY A 187 -0.85 29.15 -5.35
N ILE A 188 -0.83 28.98 -6.68
CA ILE A 188 -1.57 29.85 -7.62
C ILE A 188 -3.00 29.33 -7.78
N LEU A 189 -3.18 28.00 -7.82
CA LEU A 189 -4.49 27.39 -7.98
C LEU A 189 -5.23 27.26 -6.65
N TYR A 190 -4.51 26.98 -5.57
CA TYR A 190 -5.10 26.72 -4.25
C TYR A 190 -4.59 27.70 -3.20
N GLU A 191 -5.51 28.29 -2.45
CA GLU A 191 -5.17 29.07 -1.26
C GLU A 191 -4.68 28.16 -0.12
N PRO A 192 -3.96 28.71 0.88
CA PRO A 192 -3.53 27.92 2.04
C PRO A 192 -4.70 27.24 2.76
N GLY A 193 -4.68 25.91 2.80
CA GLY A 193 -5.73 25.09 3.41
C GLY A 193 -6.96 24.85 2.51
N GLU A 194 -6.95 25.34 1.27
CA GLU A 194 -7.97 24.98 0.28
C GLU A 194 -7.74 23.55 -0.22
N HIS A 195 -8.81 22.76 -0.29
CA HIS A 195 -8.79 21.41 -0.87
C HIS A 195 -10.03 21.21 -1.75
N PRO A 196 -9.94 20.39 -2.82
CA PRO A 196 -11.13 20.00 -3.56
C PRO A 196 -12.07 19.17 -2.68
N ASP A 197 -13.36 19.21 -2.98
CA ASP A 197 -14.30 18.25 -2.43
C ASP A 197 -13.85 16.84 -2.85
N HIS A 198 -13.51 15.98 -1.89
CA HIS A 198 -13.01 14.64 -2.19
C HIS A 198 -13.80 13.57 -1.43
N VAL A 199 -14.56 12.78 -2.17
CA VAL A 199 -15.38 11.69 -1.63
C VAL A 199 -14.87 10.34 -2.13
N VAL A 200 -14.72 9.38 -1.22
CA VAL A 200 -14.36 7.99 -1.55
C VAL A 200 -15.48 7.07 -1.07
N VAL A 201 -15.96 6.18 -1.95
CA VAL A 201 -16.98 5.19 -1.62
C VAL A 201 -16.52 3.81 -2.04
N ILE A 202 -16.75 2.82 -1.17
CA ILE A 202 -16.57 1.39 -1.47
C ILE A 202 -17.84 0.66 -1.05
N LYS A 203 -18.40 -0.16 -1.95
CA LYS A 203 -19.56 -1.01 -1.68
C LYS A 203 -19.26 -2.47 -1.98
N TYR A 204 -19.79 -3.35 -1.14
CA TYR A 204 -19.74 -4.78 -1.39
C TYR A 204 -20.89 -5.19 -2.31
N VAL A 205 -20.55 -5.74 -3.48
CA VAL A 205 -21.51 -6.22 -4.49
C VAL A 205 -21.07 -7.63 -4.91
N PRO A 206 -21.63 -8.70 -4.30
CA PRO A 206 -21.14 -10.07 -4.49
C PRO A 206 -21.03 -10.52 -5.95
N TYR A 207 -21.94 -10.04 -6.81
CA TYR A 207 -22.03 -10.46 -8.21
C TYR A 207 -20.74 -10.24 -9.00
N VAL A 208 -20.03 -9.13 -8.76
CA VAL A 208 -18.84 -8.78 -9.55
C VAL A 208 -17.58 -9.55 -9.14
N GLY A 209 -17.61 -10.29 -8.02
CA GLY A 209 -16.46 -11.08 -7.56
C GLY A 209 -15.19 -10.22 -7.42
N ASP A 210 -14.07 -10.70 -7.97
CA ASP A 210 -12.79 -9.97 -8.00
C ASP A 210 -12.72 -8.82 -9.03
N SER A 211 -13.70 -8.76 -9.95
CA SER A 211 -13.80 -7.76 -11.02
C SER A 211 -14.36 -6.44 -10.47
N LYS A 212 -13.53 -5.76 -9.68
CA LYS A 212 -13.81 -4.45 -9.09
C LYS A 212 -14.16 -3.44 -10.17
N ARG A 213 -15.21 -2.66 -9.94
CA ARG A 213 -15.55 -1.48 -10.75
C ARG A 213 -15.17 -0.22 -10.01
N ALA A 214 -14.43 0.66 -10.66
CA ALA A 214 -14.08 1.99 -10.21
C ALA A 214 -14.75 3.02 -11.11
N MET A 215 -15.42 4.00 -10.52
CA MET A 215 -16.03 5.11 -11.24
C MET A 215 -15.57 6.40 -10.57
N ASP A 216 -14.99 7.28 -11.35
CA ASP A 216 -14.44 8.53 -10.86
C ASP A 216 -14.98 9.70 -11.67
N GLU A 217 -15.35 10.78 -10.99
CA GLU A 217 -15.66 12.06 -11.60
C GLU A 217 -14.69 13.11 -11.08
N TYR A 218 -14.05 13.83 -12.00
CA TYR A 218 -13.18 14.96 -11.71
C TYR A 218 -13.81 16.19 -12.33
N THR A 219 -14.24 17.13 -11.49
CA THR A 219 -14.67 18.46 -11.93
C THR A 219 -13.59 19.46 -11.59
N SER A 220 -13.24 20.29 -12.57
CA SER A 220 -12.17 21.29 -12.47
C SER A 220 -12.63 22.64 -12.98
N GLU A 221 -12.07 23.70 -12.42
CA GLU A 221 -12.16 25.06 -12.95
C GLU A 221 -11.05 25.32 -13.97
N ILE A 222 -11.42 26.00 -15.06
CA ILE A 222 -10.52 26.37 -16.15
C ILE A 222 -10.69 27.87 -16.48
N PHE A 223 -9.95 28.33 -17.50
CA PHE A 223 -9.93 29.73 -17.92
C PHE A 223 -11.33 30.36 -18.07
N MET A 224 -11.46 31.62 -17.65
CA MET A 224 -12.68 32.45 -17.76
C MET A 224 -13.92 31.85 -17.06
N GLY A 225 -13.72 31.15 -15.94
CA GLY A 225 -14.81 30.54 -15.16
C GLY A 225 -15.44 29.31 -15.83
N GLY A 226 -14.79 28.77 -16.86
CA GLY A 226 -15.21 27.53 -17.48
C GLY A 226 -15.04 26.33 -16.54
N LYS A 227 -15.69 25.23 -16.87
CA LYS A 227 -15.56 23.95 -16.16
C LYS A 227 -15.07 22.86 -17.09
N ASN A 228 -14.25 21.97 -16.57
CA ASN A 228 -13.87 20.71 -17.19
C ASN A 228 -14.39 19.56 -16.31
N THR A 229 -15.04 18.57 -16.93
CA THR A 229 -15.50 17.37 -16.23
C THR A 229 -14.98 16.13 -16.93
N ILE A 230 -14.30 15.28 -16.18
CA ILE A 230 -13.79 13.98 -16.64
C ILE A 230 -14.51 12.88 -15.86
N VAL A 231 -15.26 12.05 -16.57
CA VAL A 231 -15.86 10.83 -16.02
C VAL A 231 -15.06 9.62 -16.49
N MET A 232 -14.57 8.83 -15.55
CA MET A 232 -13.82 7.61 -15.82
C MET A 232 -14.55 6.41 -15.26
N HIS A 233 -14.59 5.34 -16.05
CA HIS A 233 -15.01 4.01 -15.60
C HIS A 233 -13.87 3.03 -15.84
N ASN A 234 -13.48 2.30 -14.79
CA ASN A 234 -12.40 1.34 -14.82
C ASN A 234 -12.88 -0.03 -14.29
N THR A 235 -12.78 -1.05 -15.14
CA THR A 235 -12.95 -2.45 -14.74
C THR A 235 -11.58 -3.00 -14.38
N CYS A 236 -11.40 -3.33 -13.10
CA CYS A 236 -10.15 -3.81 -12.53
C CYS A 236 -10.34 -5.25 -12.03
N GLU A 237 -9.67 -6.22 -12.63
CA GLU A 237 -9.46 -7.51 -11.99
C GLU A 237 -8.44 -7.30 -10.86
N ASP A 238 -8.94 -7.07 -9.64
CA ASP A 238 -8.16 -6.43 -8.57
C ASP A 238 -6.96 -7.29 -8.15
N SER A 239 -7.16 -8.61 -8.06
CA SER A 239 -6.08 -9.56 -7.76
C SER A 239 -5.03 -9.62 -8.88
N LEU A 240 -5.44 -9.50 -10.14
CA LEU A 240 -4.50 -9.51 -11.28
C LEU A 240 -3.68 -8.22 -11.38
N LEU A 241 -4.21 -7.10 -10.89
CA LEU A 241 -3.44 -5.85 -10.75
C LEU A 241 -2.54 -5.86 -9.50
N ALA A 242 -2.99 -6.47 -8.40
CA ALA A 242 -2.26 -6.50 -7.14
C ALA A 242 -1.10 -7.50 -7.13
N ALA A 243 -1.25 -8.68 -7.74
CA ALA A 243 -0.23 -9.73 -7.70
C ALA A 243 1.13 -9.29 -8.29
N PRO A 244 1.21 -8.59 -9.45
CA PRO A 244 2.47 -8.05 -9.94
C PRO A 244 3.09 -7.00 -9.01
N ILE A 245 2.26 -6.19 -8.33
CA ILE A 245 2.75 -5.20 -7.35
C ILE A 245 3.39 -5.88 -6.15
N ILE A 246 2.84 -7.00 -5.68
CA ILE A 246 3.45 -7.81 -4.62
C ILE A 246 4.83 -8.31 -5.06
N LEU A 247 4.97 -8.76 -6.31
CA LEU A 247 6.27 -9.19 -6.85
C LEU A 247 7.26 -8.01 -6.89
N ASP A 248 6.85 -6.86 -7.42
CA ASP A 248 7.71 -5.66 -7.49
C ASP A 248 8.13 -5.17 -6.10
N LEU A 249 7.22 -5.21 -5.12
CA LEU A 249 7.52 -4.84 -3.72
C LEU A 249 8.59 -5.75 -3.14
N VAL A 250 8.45 -7.07 -3.30
CA VAL A 250 9.43 -8.04 -2.79
C VAL A 250 10.79 -7.85 -3.46
N LEU A 251 10.81 -7.66 -4.78
CA LEU A 251 12.05 -7.46 -5.54
C LEU A 251 12.75 -6.15 -5.15
N LEU A 252 12.02 -5.05 -5.04
CA LEU A 252 12.59 -3.76 -4.64
C LEU A 252 13.01 -3.74 -3.17
N ALA A 253 12.26 -4.40 -2.29
CA ALA A 253 12.63 -4.55 -0.89
C ALA A 253 13.91 -5.38 -0.73
N GLU A 254 14.06 -6.48 -1.48
CA GLU A 254 15.30 -7.25 -1.48
C GLU A 254 16.46 -6.42 -2.05
N LEU A 255 16.26 -5.75 -3.19
CA LEU A 255 17.29 -4.94 -3.83
C LEU A 255 17.77 -3.80 -2.94
N SER A 256 16.85 -3.11 -2.26
CA SER A 256 17.20 -2.00 -1.37
C SER A 256 18.12 -2.45 -0.22
N THR A 257 17.97 -3.69 0.25
CA THR A 257 18.88 -4.25 1.28
C THR A 257 20.30 -4.49 0.78
N ARG A 258 20.55 -4.51 -0.54
CA ARG A 258 21.87 -4.67 -1.15
C ARG A 258 22.54 -3.35 -1.49
N ILE A 259 21.80 -2.25 -1.53
CA ILE A 259 22.32 -0.94 -1.87
C ILE A 259 22.92 -0.32 -0.61
N GLN A 260 24.18 0.08 -0.72
CA GLN A 260 24.88 0.81 0.33
C GLN A 260 25.55 2.03 -0.29
N PHE A 261 25.59 3.13 0.46
CA PHE A 261 26.19 4.39 0.04
C PHE A 261 26.89 5.05 1.22
N LYS A 262 27.73 6.04 0.92
CA LYS A 262 28.44 6.84 1.91
C LYS A 262 28.68 8.24 1.35
N ALA A 263 28.73 9.23 2.23
CA ALA A 263 29.14 10.57 1.81
C ALA A 263 30.65 10.60 1.53
N GLU A 264 31.09 11.60 0.74
CA GLU A 264 32.51 11.85 0.55
C GLU A 264 33.18 12.19 1.89
N GLY A 265 34.31 11.56 2.19
CA GLY A 265 34.99 11.68 3.49
C GLY A 265 34.49 10.72 4.57
N GLU A 266 33.39 9.99 4.37
CA GLU A 266 32.96 8.96 5.33
C GLU A 266 33.76 7.66 5.18
N GLY A 267 34.14 7.08 6.32
CA GLY A 267 34.90 5.83 6.39
C GLY A 267 34.05 4.56 6.25
N LYS A 268 32.71 4.65 6.35
CA LYS A 268 31.81 3.49 6.38
C LYS A 268 30.62 3.70 5.44
N PHE A 269 30.23 2.62 4.78
CA PHE A 269 28.98 2.53 4.05
C PHE A 269 27.80 2.35 5.01
N HIS A 270 26.67 2.95 4.64
CA HIS A 270 25.40 2.79 5.31
C HIS A 270 24.31 2.37 4.31
N SER A 271 23.28 1.71 4.82
CA SER A 271 22.10 1.32 4.05
C SER A 271 21.07 2.46 4.00
N PHE A 272 19.99 2.28 3.23
CA PHE A 272 18.84 3.17 3.30
C PHE A 272 18.27 3.30 4.72
N HIS A 273 17.57 4.41 4.96
CA HIS A 273 16.74 4.56 6.15
C HIS A 273 15.76 3.37 6.28
N PRO A 274 15.48 2.86 7.49
CA PRO A 274 14.62 1.68 7.66
C PRO A 274 13.25 1.81 7.00
N VAL A 275 12.68 3.02 6.96
CA VAL A 275 11.49 3.35 6.17
C VAL A 275 11.85 3.39 4.69
N ALA A 276 11.47 2.34 3.96
CA ALA A 276 11.78 2.14 2.56
C ALA A 276 10.91 3.01 1.62
N THR A 277 11.19 4.32 1.56
CA THR A 277 10.52 5.28 0.66
C THR A 277 10.63 4.90 -0.81
N ILE A 278 11.63 4.10 -1.19
CA ILE A 278 11.78 3.52 -2.52
C ILE A 278 10.55 2.72 -2.96
N LEU A 279 9.75 2.21 -2.02
CA LEU A 279 8.54 1.44 -2.30
C LEU A 279 7.31 2.31 -2.62
N SER A 280 7.40 3.64 -2.51
CA SER A 280 6.27 4.59 -2.63
C SER A 280 5.51 4.49 -3.96
N TYR A 281 6.19 4.10 -5.05
CA TYR A 281 5.57 3.88 -6.37
C TYR A 281 4.47 2.81 -6.32
N LEU A 282 4.60 1.85 -5.40
CA LEU A 282 3.76 0.67 -5.27
C LEU A 282 2.73 0.79 -4.13
N THR A 283 2.79 1.86 -3.32
CA THR A 283 1.93 2.06 -2.14
C THR A 283 1.09 3.33 -2.25
N LYS A 284 -0.14 3.31 -1.72
CA LYS A 284 -1.11 4.41 -1.80
C LYS A 284 -0.82 5.50 -0.80
N ALA A 285 -0.44 5.12 0.42
CA ALA A 285 -0.09 6.02 1.51
C ALA A 285 1.37 5.74 1.90
N PRO A 286 2.34 6.34 1.19
CA PRO A 286 3.74 6.00 1.41
C PRO A 286 4.19 6.38 2.82
N LEU A 287 4.77 5.43 3.54
CA LEU A 287 5.45 5.73 4.80
C LEU A 287 6.77 6.46 4.49
N VAL A 288 7.02 7.57 5.17
CA VAL A 288 8.22 8.40 4.99
C VAL A 288 8.92 8.66 6.33
N PRO A 289 10.24 8.91 6.34
CA PRO A 289 10.96 9.29 7.54
C PRO A 289 10.34 10.52 8.23
N PRO A 290 10.40 10.62 9.57
CA PRO A 290 9.90 11.78 10.29
C PRO A 290 10.48 13.11 9.76
N GLY A 291 9.61 14.11 9.56
CA GLY A 291 10.00 15.42 9.05
C GLY A 291 10.24 15.50 7.54
N THR A 292 9.98 14.43 6.79
CA THR A 292 10.09 14.44 5.32
C THR A 292 8.70 14.49 4.65
N PRO A 293 8.57 15.16 3.49
CA PRO A 293 7.29 15.26 2.80
C PRO A 293 6.90 13.95 2.10
N VAL A 294 5.59 13.68 2.04
CA VAL A 294 5.04 12.61 1.22
C VAL A 294 4.90 13.09 -0.22
N VAL A 295 5.26 12.23 -1.18
CA VAL A 295 5.08 12.49 -2.62
C VAL A 295 4.24 11.36 -3.20
N ASN A 296 3.06 11.67 -3.73
CA ASN A 296 2.12 10.71 -4.29
C ASN A 296 2.10 10.67 -5.82
N ALA A 297 2.53 11.74 -6.48
CA ALA A 297 2.60 11.85 -7.94
C ALA A 297 3.40 10.68 -8.54
N LEU A 298 2.72 9.84 -9.33
CA LEU A 298 3.26 8.55 -9.75
C LEU A 298 4.50 8.68 -10.63
N ALA A 299 4.52 9.69 -11.52
CA ALA A 299 5.64 9.96 -12.41
C ALA A 299 6.90 10.34 -11.62
N LYS A 300 6.76 11.17 -10.56
CA LYS A 300 7.87 11.56 -9.68
C LYS A 300 8.40 10.36 -8.89
N GLN A 301 7.51 9.51 -8.38
CA GLN A 301 7.90 8.26 -7.70
C GLN A 301 8.66 7.30 -8.66
N ARG A 302 8.24 7.21 -9.93
CA ARG A 302 8.96 6.42 -10.94
C ARG A 302 10.32 7.02 -11.28
N ALA A 303 10.40 8.33 -11.47
CA ALA A 303 11.65 9.02 -11.75
C ALA A 303 12.66 8.87 -10.60
N MET A 304 12.19 8.89 -9.35
CA MET A 304 13.02 8.57 -8.18
C MET A 304 13.62 7.16 -8.30
N LEU A 305 12.81 6.14 -8.60
CA LEU A 305 13.29 4.77 -8.77
C LEU A 305 14.34 4.67 -9.88
N GLU A 306 14.03 5.23 -11.05
CA GLU A 306 14.91 5.22 -12.20
C GLU A 306 16.25 5.89 -11.89
N ASN A 307 16.23 7.07 -11.29
CA ASN A 307 17.43 7.82 -10.94
C ASN A 307 18.28 7.14 -9.87
N ILE A 308 17.66 6.44 -8.90
CA ILE A 308 18.40 5.60 -7.94
C ILE A 308 19.13 4.47 -8.67
N LEU A 309 18.45 3.76 -9.57
CA LEU A 309 19.06 2.65 -10.30
C LEU A 309 20.15 3.11 -11.28
N ARG A 310 19.96 4.28 -11.91
CA ARG A 310 20.98 4.94 -12.74
C ARG A 310 22.22 5.29 -11.93
N ALA A 311 22.04 5.85 -10.73
CA ALA A 311 23.14 6.16 -9.83
C ALA A 311 23.94 4.90 -9.44
N CYS A 312 23.27 3.76 -9.23
CA CYS A 312 23.94 2.48 -8.94
C CYS A 312 24.89 2.01 -10.07
N ILE A 313 24.73 2.49 -11.30
CA ILE A 313 25.59 2.15 -12.44
C ILE A 313 26.42 3.35 -12.94
N GLY A 314 26.53 4.42 -12.13
CA GLY A 314 27.37 5.58 -12.43
C GLY A 314 26.80 6.53 -13.51
N LEU A 315 25.49 6.45 -13.79
CA LEU A 315 24.84 7.39 -14.71
C LEU A 315 24.24 8.58 -13.96
N ALA A 316 24.32 9.75 -14.58
CA ALA A 316 23.66 10.95 -14.09
C ALA A 316 22.12 10.79 -14.12
N PRO A 317 21.38 11.52 -13.26
CA PRO A 317 19.92 11.55 -13.30
C PRO A 317 19.39 11.96 -14.68
N GLU A 318 18.27 11.37 -15.07
CA GLU A 318 17.57 11.78 -16.29
C GLU A 318 16.95 13.16 -16.10
N ASN A 319 17.31 14.10 -16.98
CA ASN A 319 16.90 15.50 -16.89
C ASN A 319 15.88 15.90 -17.96
N ASN A 320 15.68 15.07 -18.99
CA ASN A 320 14.72 15.30 -20.09
C ASN A 320 14.95 16.59 -20.89
N MET A 321 16.11 17.24 -20.77
CA MET A 321 16.34 18.52 -21.46
C MET A 321 16.62 18.35 -22.95
N ILE A 322 17.25 17.23 -23.35
CA ILE A 322 17.48 16.85 -24.76
C ILE A 322 18.14 18.02 -25.55
N LEU A 323 19.09 18.72 -24.89
CA LEU A 323 19.68 19.97 -25.42
C LEU A 323 20.59 19.75 -26.63
N GLU A 324 21.06 18.51 -26.83
CA GLU A 324 21.85 18.12 -27.98
C GLU A 324 21.07 18.21 -29.32
N TYR A 325 19.74 18.34 -29.27
CA TYR A 325 18.87 18.57 -30.43
C TYR A 325 18.33 20.00 -30.52
N LYS A 326 18.92 20.96 -29.79
CA LYS A 326 18.51 22.37 -29.76
C LYS A 326 19.49 23.28 -30.49
#